data_AF-A0A931V0S1-F1
#
_entry.id   AF-A0A931V0S1-F1
#
_cell.length_a   1.000
_cell.length_b   1.000
_cell.length_c   1.000
_cell.angle_alpha   90.00
_cell.angle_beta   90.00
_cell.angle_gamma   90.00
#
_symmetry.space_group_name_H-M   'P 1'
#
loop_
_entity.id
_entity.type
_entity.pdbx_description
1 polymer ?
#
loop_
_entity_poly.entity_id
_entity_poly.type
_entity_poly.pdbx_seq_one_letter_code
_entity_poly.pdbx_strand_id
1 'polypeptide(L)'
;MFPAKRVEVTVRAPVAWTTTIGANGTGFSTVLQAMVKLRASDGAPKDVYYYGAFAPNTSFSTYCGYGCVTGLCGLLTYPSDATGRACVGVGFSGSDSAQTAAHEIGHAHGRAHAPCSTSDYDSAYPYSGGAIGAWGWDLVQKKLLNPSTTKDFMGYCRPSWVSDYTFRALGTRMSYVSGSADVIVPSDSSSAGAPRAYRFVDVAGDGRLTWGDRVMLPEPPLAEPHTVRWLDASGTVLESATGHYYPYDDLAGGYMLVPEAPIGAASVAVGGFAASGVEIRIPRPAP
;
A
#
# COMPACT_ATOMS: atom_id res chain seq x y z
N MET A 1 -16.13 -9.09 -7.81
CA MET A 1 -15.22 -8.02 -8.28
C MET A 1 -13.84 -8.57 -8.60
N PHE A 2 -13.20 -9.33 -7.71
CA PHE A 2 -11.91 -9.95 -8.02
C PHE A 2 -12.09 -11.26 -8.80
N PRO A 3 -11.21 -11.60 -9.76
CA PRO A 3 -11.21 -12.86 -10.51
C PRO A 3 -10.66 -14.04 -9.69
N ALA A 4 -11.01 -14.11 -8.40
CA ALA A 4 -10.53 -15.13 -7.48
C ALA A 4 -11.31 -16.44 -7.66
N LYS A 5 -10.61 -17.58 -7.70
CA LYS A 5 -11.25 -18.90 -7.65
C LYS A 5 -11.76 -19.24 -6.25
N ARG A 6 -11.04 -18.77 -5.23
CA ARG A 6 -11.33 -18.92 -3.80
C ARG A 6 -10.79 -17.71 -3.07
N VAL A 7 -11.51 -17.26 -2.04
CA VAL A 7 -11.05 -16.24 -1.10
C VAL A 7 -11.04 -16.86 0.28
N GLU A 8 -9.91 -16.77 0.97
CA GLU A 8 -9.79 -17.14 2.38
C GLU A 8 -9.59 -15.87 3.19
N VAL A 9 -10.39 -15.72 4.24
CA VAL A 9 -10.30 -14.59 5.16
C VAL A 9 -10.07 -15.15 6.55
N THR A 10 -8.92 -14.82 7.12
CA THR A 10 -8.58 -15.10 8.51
C THR A 10 -8.51 -13.79 9.28
N VAL A 11 -9.06 -13.79 10.49
CA VAL A 11 -9.09 -12.62 11.36
C VAL A 11 -8.08 -12.82 12.49
N ARG A 12 -7.11 -11.91 12.57
CA ARG A 12 -6.13 -11.90 13.66
C ARG A 12 -6.75 -11.36 14.96
N ALA A 13 -6.12 -11.65 16.09
CA ALA A 13 -6.41 -10.94 17.33
C ALA A 13 -6.24 -9.41 17.13
N PRO A 14 -7.12 -8.57 17.70
CA PRO A 14 -7.00 -7.13 17.58
C PRO A 14 -5.66 -6.61 18.10
N VAL A 15 -5.08 -5.65 17.38
CA VAL A 15 -3.88 -4.93 17.82
C VAL A 15 -4.31 -3.67 18.54
N ALA A 16 -3.80 -3.45 19.75
CA ALA A 16 -4.05 -2.22 20.48
C ALA A 16 -3.49 -1.02 19.72
N TRP A 17 -4.30 0.02 19.57
CA TRP A 17 -3.93 1.23 18.83
C TRP A 17 -4.37 2.47 19.60
N THR A 18 -3.43 3.38 19.86
CA THR A 18 -3.68 4.59 20.66
C THR A 18 -3.45 5.88 19.88
N THR A 19 -2.83 5.80 18.70
CA THR A 19 -2.60 6.96 17.84
C THR A 19 -3.90 7.36 17.15
N THR A 20 -4.20 8.65 17.15
CA THR A 20 -5.39 9.18 16.48
C THR A 20 -5.41 8.81 15.00
N ILE A 21 -6.55 8.27 14.55
CA ILE A 21 -6.87 8.08 13.14
C ILE A 21 -8.01 9.05 12.80
N GLY A 22 -7.67 10.12 12.09
CA GLY A 22 -8.58 11.24 11.79
C GLY A 22 -9.19 11.13 10.40
N ALA A 23 -10.43 11.61 10.26
CA ALA A 23 -11.18 11.56 9.00
C ALA A 23 -10.49 12.24 7.82
N ASN A 24 -9.60 13.20 8.09
CA ASN A 24 -8.77 13.89 7.09
C ASN A 24 -7.54 13.08 6.63
N GLY A 25 -7.41 11.81 7.00
CA GLY A 25 -6.24 10.97 6.68
C GLY A 25 -5.12 11.01 7.73
N THR A 26 -5.24 11.83 8.78
CA THR A 26 -4.24 11.86 9.87
C THR A 26 -4.12 10.48 10.50
N GLY A 27 -2.89 9.96 10.62
CA GLY A 27 -2.61 8.66 11.24
C GLY A 27 -2.75 7.44 10.30
N PHE A 28 -3.27 7.60 9.08
CA PHE A 28 -3.40 6.48 8.12
C PHE A 28 -2.05 5.89 7.73
N SER A 29 -1.04 6.73 7.46
CA SER A 29 0.33 6.26 7.16
C SER A 29 0.90 5.45 8.32
N THR A 30 0.72 5.94 9.56
CA THR A 30 1.25 5.27 10.76
C THR A 30 0.62 3.89 10.96
N VAL A 31 -0.70 3.75 10.82
CA VAL A 31 -1.36 2.44 10.95
C VAL A 31 -1.04 1.52 9.76
N LEU A 32 -0.88 2.06 8.56
CA LEU A 32 -0.43 1.28 7.39
C LEU A 32 0.98 0.71 7.59
N GLN A 33 1.93 1.52 8.03
CA GLN A 33 3.29 1.05 8.34
C GLN A 33 3.28 0.01 9.47
N ALA A 34 2.40 0.16 10.48
CA ALA A 34 2.22 -0.85 11.51
C ALA A 34 1.68 -2.17 10.94
N MET A 35 0.79 -2.13 9.95
CA MET A 35 0.31 -3.33 9.26
C MET A 35 1.42 -3.99 8.42
N VAL A 36 2.28 -3.23 7.75
CA VAL A 36 3.47 -3.76 7.06
C VAL A 36 4.40 -4.46 8.05
N LYS A 37 4.67 -3.83 9.21
CA LYS A 37 5.48 -4.44 10.28
C LYS A 37 4.85 -5.72 10.83
N LEU A 38 3.54 -5.72 11.05
CA LEU A 38 2.81 -6.88 11.55
C LEU A 38 2.87 -8.04 10.55
N ARG A 39 2.63 -7.77 9.26
CA ARG A 39 2.77 -8.77 8.21
C ARG A 39 4.16 -9.40 8.19
N ALA A 40 5.21 -8.58 8.33
CA ALA A 40 6.59 -9.03 8.37
C ALA A 40 6.88 -9.86 9.64
N SER A 41 6.42 -9.43 10.82
CA SER A 41 6.62 -10.15 12.09
C SER A 41 5.94 -11.51 12.10
N ASP A 42 4.85 -11.64 11.36
CA ASP A 42 4.07 -12.86 11.28
C ASP A 42 4.67 -13.88 10.31
N GLY A 43 5.68 -13.49 9.53
CA GLY A 43 6.22 -14.34 8.47
C GLY A 43 5.17 -14.70 7.43
N ALA A 44 4.24 -13.77 7.15
CA ALA A 44 3.10 -14.05 6.28
C ALA A 44 3.54 -14.56 4.90
N PRO A 45 2.92 -15.65 4.39
CA PRO A 45 3.19 -16.14 3.04
C PRO A 45 3.06 -15.03 2.00
N LYS A 46 3.82 -15.13 0.90
CA LYS A 46 3.89 -14.05 -0.09
C LYS A 46 2.49 -13.70 -0.61
N ASP A 47 1.67 -14.69 -0.93
CA ASP A 47 0.30 -14.55 -1.43
C ASP A 47 -0.75 -14.07 -0.41
N VAL A 48 -0.37 -13.81 0.84
CA VAL A 48 -1.27 -13.24 1.86
C VAL A 48 -1.17 -11.71 1.90
N TYR A 49 -2.35 -11.08 1.80
CA TYR A 49 -2.56 -9.64 1.91
C TYR A 49 -3.14 -9.29 3.27
N TYR A 50 -2.57 -8.28 3.94
CA TYR A 50 -3.05 -7.79 5.23
C TYR A 50 -3.98 -6.60 5.03
N TYR A 51 -5.11 -6.57 5.74
CA TYR A 51 -6.01 -5.43 5.75
C TYR A 51 -6.33 -5.03 7.20
N GLY A 52 -5.89 -3.85 7.62
CA GLY A 52 -6.17 -3.29 8.93
C GLY A 52 -7.49 -2.54 8.93
N ALA A 53 -8.55 -3.15 9.45
CA ALA A 53 -9.86 -2.50 9.61
C ALA A 53 -9.95 -1.77 10.97
N PHE A 54 -10.34 -0.49 10.97
CA PHE A 54 -10.49 0.32 12.20
C PHE A 54 -11.79 1.13 12.23
N ALA A 55 -12.33 1.40 13.40
CA ALA A 55 -13.55 2.20 13.60
C ALA A 55 -13.31 3.28 14.68
N PRO A 56 -12.75 4.46 14.33
CA PRO A 56 -12.28 5.45 15.30
C PRO A 56 -13.42 6.28 15.93
N ASN A 57 -14.67 5.98 15.55
CA ASN A 57 -15.87 6.66 16.02
C ASN A 57 -17.02 5.65 16.20
N THR A 58 -18.21 6.09 16.57
CA THR A 58 -19.38 5.23 16.78
C THR A 58 -20.09 4.84 15.47
N SER A 59 -19.94 5.63 14.41
CA SER A 59 -20.53 5.34 13.10
C SER A 59 -19.74 5.96 11.94
N PHE A 60 -19.93 5.39 10.74
CA PHE A 60 -19.40 5.95 9.50
C PHE A 60 -19.90 7.38 9.28
N SER A 61 -21.18 7.67 9.53
CA SER A 61 -21.74 9.01 9.35
C SER A 61 -21.11 10.04 10.27
N THR A 62 -20.77 9.68 11.51
CA THR A 62 -20.09 10.58 12.45
C THR A 62 -18.64 10.81 12.04
N TYR A 63 -17.96 9.78 11.52
CA TYR A 63 -16.57 9.89 11.08
C TYR A 63 -16.43 10.65 9.76
N CYS A 64 -17.30 10.36 8.78
CA CYS A 64 -17.22 10.85 7.41
C CYS A 64 -18.26 11.93 7.04
N GLY A 65 -18.97 12.50 8.02
CA GLY A 65 -20.11 13.39 7.81
C GLY A 65 -19.85 14.62 6.93
N TYR A 66 -18.59 14.99 6.72
CA TYR A 66 -18.15 16.10 5.86
C TYR A 66 -17.17 15.67 4.76
N GLY A 67 -17.14 14.37 4.43
CA GLY A 67 -16.10 13.74 3.63
C GLY A 67 -14.96 13.21 4.51
N CYS A 68 -14.31 12.15 4.05
CA CYS A 68 -13.20 11.53 4.75
C CYS A 68 -12.33 10.71 3.79
N VAL A 69 -11.13 10.40 4.24
CA VAL A 69 -10.34 9.28 3.74
C VAL A 69 -10.91 8.00 4.35
N THR A 70 -11.25 7.01 3.52
CA THR A 70 -11.81 5.74 3.99
C THR A 70 -10.78 4.62 4.06
N GLY A 71 -9.77 4.66 3.20
CA GLY A 71 -8.71 3.65 3.15
C GLY A 71 -7.38 4.27 2.78
N LEU A 72 -6.33 3.46 2.88
CA LEU A 72 -5.02 3.79 2.34
C LEU A 72 -4.27 2.49 2.07
N CYS A 73 -3.68 2.40 0.89
CA CYS A 73 -2.68 1.40 0.59
C CYS A 73 -1.43 2.05 -0.04
N GLY A 74 -0.44 1.22 -0.36
CA GLY A 74 0.58 1.60 -1.33
C GLY A 74 0.21 1.06 -2.71
N LEU A 75 0.54 1.80 -3.77
CA LEU A 75 0.37 1.32 -5.13
C LEU A 75 1.51 0.34 -5.50
N LEU A 76 1.23 -0.96 -5.44
CA LEU A 76 2.27 -1.99 -5.63
C LEU A 76 2.52 -2.33 -7.10
N THR A 77 3.36 -1.53 -7.76
CA THR A 77 3.74 -1.71 -9.17
C THR A 77 4.53 -3.00 -9.43
N TYR A 78 5.27 -3.51 -8.45
CA TYR A 78 6.10 -4.72 -8.59
C TYR A 78 5.37 -5.99 -8.08
N PRO A 79 5.08 -6.98 -8.94
CA PRO A 79 4.42 -8.23 -8.54
C PRO A 79 5.17 -9.07 -7.53
N SER A 80 6.50 -9.04 -7.55
CA SER A 80 7.35 -9.77 -6.62
C SER A 80 7.41 -9.15 -5.23
N ASP A 81 7.02 -7.88 -5.04
CA ASP A 81 7.05 -7.24 -3.73
C ASP A 81 5.96 -7.83 -2.82
N ALA A 82 6.39 -8.58 -1.80
CA ALA A 82 5.51 -9.09 -0.75
C ALA A 82 5.43 -8.12 0.44
N THR A 83 6.44 -7.28 0.64
CA THR A 83 6.55 -6.38 1.79
C THR A 83 5.38 -5.41 1.87
N GLY A 84 5.02 -4.75 0.78
CA GLY A 84 3.96 -3.75 0.74
C GLY A 84 2.54 -4.30 0.69
N ARG A 85 2.32 -5.63 0.77
CA ARG A 85 0.98 -6.27 0.69
C ARG A 85 0.18 -6.10 1.98
N ALA A 86 0.06 -4.87 2.42
CA ALA A 86 -0.73 -4.43 3.55
C ALA A 86 -1.49 -3.16 3.14
N CYS A 87 -2.76 -3.08 3.51
CA CYS A 87 -3.55 -1.85 3.40
C CYS A 87 -4.33 -1.63 4.69
N VAL A 88 -5.00 -0.49 4.81
CA VAL A 88 -5.84 -0.16 5.95
C VAL A 88 -7.11 0.54 5.52
N GLY A 89 -8.13 0.55 6.37
CA GLY A 89 -9.29 1.39 6.15
C GLY A 89 -10.37 1.27 7.22
N VAL A 90 -11.43 2.04 7.03
CA VAL A 90 -12.56 2.09 7.94
C VAL A 90 -13.31 0.76 7.95
N GLY A 91 -13.58 0.25 9.15
CA GLY A 91 -14.19 -1.05 9.41
C GLY A 91 -15.58 -0.96 10.04
N PHE A 92 -16.35 0.09 9.75
CA PHE A 92 -17.75 0.18 10.19
C PHE A 92 -18.60 -0.91 9.52
N SER A 93 -19.68 -1.35 10.16
CA SER A 93 -20.59 -2.33 9.56
C SER A 93 -21.27 -1.76 8.31
N GLY A 94 -21.24 -2.49 7.19
CA GLY A 94 -21.94 -2.12 5.97
C GLY A 94 -21.14 -2.44 4.71
N SER A 95 -21.74 -2.21 3.54
CA SER A 95 -21.10 -2.46 2.25
C SER A 95 -19.98 -1.48 1.93
N ASP A 96 -19.99 -0.27 2.52
CA ASP A 96 -19.01 0.76 2.19
C ASP A 96 -17.61 0.37 2.65
N SER A 97 -17.44 -0.16 3.87
CA SER A 97 -16.17 -0.70 4.35
C SER A 97 -15.68 -1.89 3.51
N ALA A 98 -16.59 -2.74 3.02
CA ALA A 98 -16.21 -3.83 2.12
C ALA A 98 -15.76 -3.31 0.74
N GLN A 99 -16.37 -2.23 0.24
CA GLN A 99 -15.94 -1.57 -1.00
C GLN A 99 -14.58 -0.88 -0.83
N THR A 100 -14.35 -0.18 0.28
CA THR A 100 -13.03 0.35 0.63
C THR A 100 -11.99 -0.75 0.65
N ALA A 101 -12.24 -1.86 1.36
CA ALA A 101 -11.29 -2.97 1.40
C ALA A 101 -11.00 -3.54 0.00
N ALA A 102 -12.02 -3.68 -0.85
CA ALA A 102 -11.84 -4.11 -2.23
C ALA A 102 -10.98 -3.12 -3.05
N HIS A 103 -11.21 -1.81 -2.88
CA HIS A 103 -10.46 -0.73 -3.52
C HIS A 103 -8.98 -0.76 -3.13
N GLU A 104 -8.69 -0.75 -1.82
CA GLU A 104 -7.33 -0.81 -1.29
C GLU A 104 -6.58 -2.07 -1.72
N ILE A 105 -7.23 -3.23 -1.64
CA ILE A 105 -6.63 -4.48 -2.10
C ILE A 105 -6.36 -4.42 -3.61
N GLY A 106 -7.15 -3.66 -4.38
CA GLY A 106 -6.87 -3.35 -5.77
C GLY A 106 -5.53 -2.64 -5.95
N HIS A 107 -5.23 -1.63 -5.14
CA HIS A 107 -3.92 -0.94 -5.12
C HIS A 107 -2.78 -1.88 -4.72
N ALA A 108 -3.00 -2.77 -3.76
CA ALA A 108 -2.03 -3.82 -3.41
C ALA A 108 -1.80 -4.85 -4.55
N HIS A 109 -2.75 -4.96 -5.49
CA HIS A 109 -2.58 -5.73 -6.71
C HIS A 109 -1.96 -4.91 -7.86
N GLY A 110 -1.58 -3.66 -7.61
CA GLY A 110 -0.95 -2.76 -8.57
C GLY A 110 -1.95 -2.06 -9.49
N ARG A 111 -3.23 -1.93 -9.08
CA ARG A 111 -4.21 -1.17 -9.84
C ARG A 111 -4.18 0.30 -9.41
N ALA A 112 -3.93 1.20 -10.34
CA ALA A 112 -4.20 2.62 -10.16
C ALA A 112 -5.69 2.91 -10.40
N HIS A 113 -6.14 4.13 -10.11
CA HIS A 113 -7.54 4.47 -10.22
C HIS A 113 -8.09 4.40 -11.65
N ALA A 114 -9.39 4.13 -11.76
CA ALA A 114 -10.15 4.34 -13.00
C ALA A 114 -10.58 5.82 -13.11
N PRO A 115 -10.76 6.37 -14.32
CA PRO A 115 -11.03 7.80 -14.54
C PRO A 115 -12.45 8.21 -14.17
N CYS A 116 -12.80 8.17 -12.88
CA CYS A 116 -14.10 8.62 -12.38
C CYS A 116 -14.00 9.29 -11.00
N SER A 117 -14.29 10.60 -10.96
CA SER A 117 -14.19 11.46 -9.77
C SER A 117 -12.80 11.52 -9.14
N THR A 118 -11.75 11.30 -9.93
CA THR A 118 -10.35 11.44 -9.55
C THR A 118 -9.55 12.00 -10.73
N SER A 119 -8.48 12.74 -10.43
CA SER A 119 -7.55 13.27 -11.44
C SER A 119 -6.31 12.39 -11.62
N ASP A 120 -5.98 11.57 -10.62
CA ASP A 120 -4.86 10.63 -10.67
C ASP A 120 -5.37 9.24 -11.02
N TYR A 121 -5.55 9.01 -12.32
CA TYR A 121 -6.07 7.76 -12.87
C TYR A 121 -5.08 7.13 -13.85
N ASP A 122 -5.23 5.82 -14.04
CA ASP A 122 -4.53 5.04 -15.06
C ASP A 122 -4.86 5.60 -16.46
N SER A 123 -3.90 6.29 -17.08
CA SER A 123 -4.08 6.88 -18.42
C SER A 123 -4.26 5.82 -19.52
N ALA A 124 -3.93 4.56 -19.25
CA ALA A 124 -4.19 3.43 -20.15
C ALA A 124 -5.61 2.85 -19.97
N TYR A 125 -6.38 3.31 -18.97
CA TYR A 125 -7.74 2.84 -18.77
C TYR A 125 -8.61 3.21 -19.99
N PRO A 126 -9.20 2.23 -20.70
CA PRO A 126 -9.69 2.44 -22.06
C PRO A 126 -11.09 3.07 -22.14
N TYR A 127 -11.82 3.16 -21.04
CA TYR A 127 -13.20 3.64 -21.04
C TYR A 127 -13.36 4.96 -20.31
N SER A 128 -13.88 5.96 -21.01
CA SER A 128 -14.13 7.28 -20.46
C SER A 128 -15.07 7.25 -19.26
N GLY A 129 -14.81 8.12 -18.29
CA GLY A 129 -15.63 8.22 -17.08
C GLY A 129 -15.67 6.92 -16.27
N GLY A 130 -14.66 6.06 -16.38
CA GLY A 130 -14.51 4.81 -15.64
C GLY A 130 -15.56 3.74 -15.96
N ALA A 131 -16.15 3.71 -17.16
CA ALA A 131 -17.12 2.66 -17.53
C ALA A 131 -16.49 1.25 -17.50
N ILE A 132 -17.30 0.20 -17.26
CA ILE A 132 -16.79 -1.18 -17.06
C ILE A 132 -16.48 -1.97 -18.35
N GLY A 133 -16.76 -1.41 -19.53
CA GLY A 133 -16.41 -2.00 -20.83
C GLY A 133 -17.27 -3.19 -21.28
N ALA A 134 -17.64 -4.08 -20.37
CA ALA A 134 -18.44 -5.27 -20.62
C ALA A 134 -19.62 -5.38 -19.64
N TRP A 135 -20.65 -6.14 -20.01
CA TRP A 135 -21.74 -6.46 -19.09
C TRP A 135 -21.22 -7.25 -17.88
N GLY A 136 -21.51 -6.74 -16.69
CA GLY A 136 -21.24 -7.44 -15.45
C GLY A 136 -22.38 -8.39 -15.08
N TRP A 137 -22.06 -9.47 -14.39
CA TRP A 137 -23.04 -10.35 -13.78
C TRP A 137 -22.78 -10.44 -12.27
N ASP A 138 -23.66 -9.82 -11.49
CA ASP A 138 -23.63 -9.95 -10.03
C ASP A 138 -24.32 -11.26 -9.64
N LEU A 139 -23.53 -12.24 -9.19
CA LEU A 139 -24.00 -13.56 -8.78
C LEU A 139 -24.83 -13.53 -7.49
N VAL A 140 -24.62 -12.54 -6.62
CA VAL A 140 -25.32 -12.39 -5.34
C VAL A 140 -26.69 -11.77 -5.59
N GLN A 141 -26.73 -10.67 -6.33
CA GLN A 141 -27.97 -9.97 -6.66
C GLN A 141 -28.72 -10.59 -7.85
N LYS A 142 -28.08 -11.53 -8.58
CA LYS A 142 -28.57 -12.14 -9.83
C LYS A 142 -28.98 -11.07 -10.85
N LYS A 143 -28.10 -10.09 -11.07
CA LYS A 143 -28.39 -8.89 -11.87
C LYS A 143 -27.31 -8.63 -12.92
N LEU A 144 -27.77 -8.26 -14.11
CA LEU A 144 -26.90 -7.70 -15.16
C LEU A 144 -26.59 -6.23 -14.88
N LEU A 145 -25.31 -5.89 -14.97
CA LEU A 145 -24.78 -4.54 -14.76
C LEU A 145 -24.40 -3.95 -16.10
N ASN A 146 -25.09 -2.85 -16.47
CA ASN A 146 -24.92 -2.22 -17.77
C ASN A 146 -23.61 -1.43 -17.83
N PRO A 147 -22.73 -1.70 -18.82
CA PRO A 147 -21.44 -1.04 -18.93
C PRO A 147 -21.52 0.48 -19.12
N SER A 148 -22.63 1.01 -19.65
CA SER A 148 -22.78 2.46 -19.85
C SER A 148 -23.09 3.23 -18.56
N THR A 149 -23.62 2.56 -17.53
CA THR A 149 -24.06 3.19 -16.27
C THR A 149 -23.29 2.70 -15.05
N THR A 150 -22.57 1.58 -15.16
CA THR A 150 -21.77 1.00 -14.09
C THR A 150 -20.32 1.40 -14.25
N LYS A 151 -19.67 1.73 -13.13
CA LYS A 151 -18.32 2.27 -13.07
C LYS A 151 -17.35 1.28 -12.46
N ASP A 152 -16.07 1.37 -12.82
CA ASP A 152 -15.04 0.54 -12.23
C ASP A 152 -14.82 0.88 -10.75
N PHE A 153 -14.64 -0.14 -9.93
CA PHE A 153 -14.49 0.02 -8.48
C PHE A 153 -13.18 0.67 -8.06
N MET A 154 -12.19 0.77 -8.95
CA MET A 154 -10.99 1.58 -8.76
C MET A 154 -11.24 3.07 -9.02
N GLY A 155 -12.46 3.49 -9.37
CA GLY A 155 -12.88 4.90 -9.31
C GLY A 155 -13.87 5.12 -8.17
N TYR A 156 -14.22 6.38 -7.90
CA TYR A 156 -15.10 6.71 -6.77
C TYR A 156 -16.59 6.85 -7.13
N CYS A 157 -16.95 6.49 -8.37
CA CYS A 157 -18.31 6.61 -8.86
C CYS A 157 -19.16 5.35 -8.58
N ARG A 158 -20.48 5.54 -8.51
CA ARG A 158 -21.45 4.47 -8.26
C ARG A 158 -22.54 4.42 -9.34
N PRO A 159 -23.19 3.27 -9.58
CA PRO A 159 -22.86 1.95 -9.01
C PRO A 159 -21.50 1.44 -9.51
N SER A 160 -20.77 0.75 -8.64
CA SER A 160 -19.44 0.24 -8.94
C SER A 160 -19.45 -1.27 -9.21
N TRP A 161 -18.59 -1.70 -10.12
CA TRP A 161 -18.32 -3.09 -10.47
C TRP A 161 -16.88 -3.19 -10.99
N VAL A 162 -16.40 -4.39 -11.31
CA VAL A 162 -15.09 -4.54 -11.96
C VAL A 162 -15.24 -4.39 -13.47
N SER A 163 -14.38 -3.57 -14.09
CA SER A 163 -14.26 -3.54 -15.56
C SER A 163 -13.56 -4.77 -16.09
N ASP A 164 -13.79 -5.12 -17.35
CA ASP A 164 -13.02 -6.16 -18.02
C ASP A 164 -11.49 -5.85 -18.04
N TYR A 165 -11.12 -4.57 -18.15
CA TYR A 165 -9.75 -4.08 -18.04
C TYR A 165 -9.13 -4.40 -16.67
N THR A 166 -9.75 -3.93 -15.58
CA THR A 166 -9.29 -4.19 -14.21
C THR A 166 -9.36 -5.68 -13.88
N PHE A 167 -10.39 -6.40 -14.32
CA PHE A 167 -10.55 -7.84 -14.10
C PHE A 167 -9.37 -8.63 -14.68
N ARG A 168 -8.98 -8.35 -15.93
CA ARG A 168 -7.83 -9.00 -16.57
C ARG A 168 -6.53 -8.70 -15.81
N ALA A 169 -6.29 -7.44 -15.46
CA ALA A 169 -5.08 -7.03 -14.75
C ALA A 169 -4.97 -7.70 -13.38
N LEU A 170 -6.07 -7.74 -12.61
CA LEU A 170 -6.13 -8.47 -11.34
C LEU A 170 -5.88 -9.96 -11.55
N GLY A 171 -6.46 -10.58 -12.58
CA GLY A 171 -6.28 -12.00 -12.88
C GLY A 171 -4.82 -12.34 -13.19
N THR A 172 -4.15 -11.52 -13.97
CA THR A 172 -2.70 -11.64 -14.24
C THR A 172 -1.89 -11.51 -12.96
N ARG A 173 -2.17 -10.48 -12.13
CA ARG A 173 -1.47 -10.27 -10.85
C ARG A 173 -1.66 -11.48 -9.91
N MET A 174 -2.89 -11.92 -9.72
CA MET A 174 -3.21 -13.05 -8.84
C MET A 174 -2.54 -14.33 -9.32
N SER A 175 -2.53 -14.60 -10.63
CA SER A 175 -1.85 -15.77 -11.20
C SER A 175 -0.34 -15.74 -10.94
N TYR A 176 0.30 -14.57 -11.09
CA TYR A 176 1.71 -14.39 -10.75
C TYR A 176 1.95 -14.64 -9.26
N VAL A 177 1.13 -14.03 -8.40
CA VAL A 177 1.27 -14.09 -6.94
C VAL A 177 1.12 -15.52 -6.42
N SER A 178 0.07 -16.23 -6.83
CA SER A 178 -0.14 -17.63 -6.46
C SER A 178 0.98 -18.52 -7.00
N GLY A 179 1.36 -18.38 -8.27
CA GLY A 179 2.43 -19.18 -8.86
C GLY A 179 3.81 -18.92 -8.24
N SER A 180 4.05 -17.71 -7.72
CA SER A 180 5.28 -17.38 -6.98
C SER A 180 5.29 -17.94 -5.55
N ALA A 181 4.12 -18.17 -4.95
CA ALA A 181 4.00 -18.80 -3.64
C ALA A 181 4.27 -20.31 -3.70
N ASP A 182 3.96 -20.95 -4.83
CA ASP A 182 4.19 -22.39 -5.06
C ASP A 182 5.67 -22.75 -5.29
N VAL A 183 6.56 -21.75 -5.48
CA VAL A 183 8.00 -21.98 -5.58
C VAL A 183 8.56 -22.27 -4.18
N ILE A 184 8.58 -23.56 -3.81
CA ILE A 184 9.28 -24.04 -2.62
C ILE A 184 10.78 -23.85 -2.85
N VAL A 185 11.35 -22.82 -2.23
CA VAL A 185 12.79 -22.69 -2.12
C VAL A 185 13.25 -23.61 -0.99
N PRO A 186 14.14 -24.59 -1.23
CA PRO A 186 14.64 -25.48 -0.17
C PRO A 186 15.15 -24.69 1.03
N SER A 187 14.80 -25.10 2.25
CA SER A 187 15.15 -24.40 3.50
C SER A 187 16.66 -24.33 3.77
N ASP A 188 17.45 -25.14 3.05
CA ASP A 188 18.92 -25.16 3.05
C ASP A 188 19.54 -24.32 1.92
N SER A 189 18.73 -23.79 1.00
CA SER A 189 19.19 -22.81 0.03
C SER A 189 19.31 -21.45 0.72
N SER A 190 20.55 -21.03 0.91
CA SER A 190 20.97 -19.72 1.43
C SER A 190 20.59 -18.53 0.55
N SER A 191 19.47 -18.62 -0.20
CA SER A 191 19.03 -17.62 -1.18
C SER A 191 18.05 -16.60 -0.59
N ALA A 192 17.35 -16.92 0.50
CA ALA A 192 16.76 -15.92 1.38
C ALA A 192 17.89 -15.38 2.28
N GLY A 193 18.41 -14.19 1.97
CA GLY A 193 19.40 -13.56 2.84
C GLY A 193 18.89 -13.44 4.28
N ALA A 194 19.80 -13.39 5.26
CA ALA A 194 19.40 -13.16 6.65
C ALA A 194 18.50 -11.91 6.75
N PRO A 195 17.46 -11.92 7.62
CA PRO A 195 16.56 -10.79 7.77
C PRO A 195 17.31 -9.47 7.93
N ARG A 196 16.95 -8.48 7.13
CA ARG A 196 17.62 -7.17 7.08
C ARG A 196 16.77 -6.11 7.76
N ALA A 197 17.45 -5.19 8.42
CA ALA A 197 16.80 -4.06 9.06
C ALA A 197 16.61 -2.92 8.07
N TYR A 198 15.40 -2.37 8.05
CA TYR A 198 15.02 -1.18 7.33
C TYR A 198 14.35 -0.20 8.28
N ARG A 199 14.26 1.06 7.88
CA ARG A 199 13.52 2.09 8.59
C ARG A 199 12.55 2.78 7.65
N PHE A 200 11.35 3.04 8.14
CA PHE A 200 10.39 3.86 7.42
C PHE A 200 10.86 5.31 7.37
N VAL A 201 10.65 5.94 6.23
CA VAL A 201 10.74 7.39 6.04
C VAL A 201 9.42 7.81 5.41
N ASP A 202 8.58 8.53 6.13
CA ASP A 202 7.40 9.16 5.56
C ASP A 202 7.84 10.25 4.57
N VAL A 203 7.24 10.21 3.38
CA VAL A 203 7.44 11.20 2.32
C VAL A 203 6.13 11.96 2.18
N ALA A 204 6.11 13.23 2.59
CA ALA A 204 4.94 14.08 2.41
C ALA A 204 4.74 14.44 0.93
N GLY A 205 3.53 14.90 0.55
CA GLY A 205 3.23 15.29 -0.83
C GLY A 205 4.08 16.44 -1.39
N ASP A 206 4.72 17.23 -0.53
CA ASP A 206 5.69 18.28 -0.89
C ASP A 206 7.16 17.78 -0.91
N GLY A 207 7.38 16.48 -0.72
CA GLY A 207 8.69 15.83 -0.68
C GLY A 207 9.37 15.87 0.69
N ARG A 208 8.80 16.52 1.72
CA ARG A 208 9.40 16.55 3.06
C ARG A 208 9.47 15.16 3.66
N LEU A 209 10.64 14.82 4.22
CA LEU A 209 10.90 13.53 4.84
C LEU A 209 10.68 13.57 6.36
N THR A 210 10.19 12.48 6.94
CA THR A 210 10.11 12.29 8.40
C THR A 210 10.44 10.84 8.76
N TRP A 211 11.23 10.63 9.82
CA TRP A 211 11.58 9.28 10.26
C TRP A 211 10.37 8.56 10.85
N GLY A 212 10.20 7.31 10.43
CA GLY A 212 9.28 6.36 11.03
C GLY A 212 10.02 5.23 11.75
N ASP A 213 9.26 4.18 12.01
CA ASP A 213 9.72 3.04 12.78
C ASP A 213 10.74 2.17 12.05
N ARG A 214 11.46 1.36 12.82
CA ARG A 214 12.29 0.27 12.29
C ARG A 214 11.44 -0.97 11.97
N VAL A 215 11.81 -1.71 10.93
CA VAL A 215 11.22 -2.98 10.53
C VAL A 215 12.30 -3.99 10.15
N MET A 216 12.11 -5.26 10.52
CA MET A 216 12.94 -6.38 10.07
C MET A 216 12.21 -7.06 8.92
N LEU A 217 12.88 -7.18 7.77
CA LEU A 217 12.31 -7.81 6.58
C LEU A 217 13.09 -9.09 6.24
N PRO A 218 12.38 -10.21 5.94
CA PRO A 218 13.04 -11.46 5.55
C PRO A 218 13.69 -11.38 4.17
N GLU A 219 13.22 -10.47 3.30
CA GLU A 219 13.72 -10.25 1.95
C GLU A 219 13.82 -8.74 1.69
N PRO A 220 14.72 -8.29 0.80
CA PRO A 220 14.75 -6.88 0.38
C PRO A 220 13.39 -6.46 -0.23
N PRO A 221 12.88 -5.26 0.12
CA PRO A 221 11.70 -4.71 -0.55
C PRO A 221 12.00 -4.45 -2.03
N LEU A 222 10.98 -4.53 -2.88
CA LEU A 222 11.12 -4.45 -4.34
C LEU A 222 10.28 -3.33 -4.95
N ALA A 223 9.99 -2.26 -4.20
CA ALA A 223 9.28 -1.08 -4.72
C ALA A 223 10.22 -0.09 -5.44
N GLU A 224 9.69 1.09 -5.81
CA GLU A 224 10.38 2.07 -6.65
C GLU A 224 11.75 2.43 -6.05
N PRO A 225 12.86 2.18 -6.76
CA PRO A 225 14.19 2.33 -6.20
C PRO A 225 14.65 3.79 -6.24
N HIS A 226 15.14 4.29 -5.10
CA HIS A 226 15.81 5.59 -5.00
C HIS A 226 17.22 5.43 -4.44
N THR A 227 18.13 6.28 -4.90
CA THR A 227 19.48 6.35 -4.30
C THR A 227 19.39 7.05 -2.96
N VAL A 228 19.94 6.38 -1.94
CA VAL A 228 20.06 6.85 -0.57
C VAL A 228 21.55 7.03 -0.27
N ARG A 229 21.95 8.20 0.24
CA ARG A 229 23.34 8.50 0.61
C ARG A 229 23.43 8.78 2.09
N TRP A 230 24.19 7.98 2.82
CA TRP A 230 24.48 8.20 4.23
C TRP A 230 25.61 9.20 4.35
N LEU A 231 25.37 10.25 5.12
CA LEU A 231 26.29 11.37 5.31
C LEU A 231 26.77 11.37 6.76
N ASP A 232 28.06 11.61 6.98
CA ASP A 232 28.58 11.88 8.31
C ASP A 232 28.23 13.30 8.80
N ALA A 233 28.68 13.67 9.99
CA ALA A 233 28.41 14.99 10.57
C ALA A 233 29.02 16.18 9.78
N SER A 234 29.99 15.92 8.90
CA SER A 234 30.62 16.92 8.03
C SER A 234 29.92 17.07 6.68
N GLY A 235 28.95 16.20 6.37
CA GLY A 235 28.30 16.11 5.06
C GLY A 235 29.05 15.26 4.05
N THR A 236 30.03 14.45 4.49
CA THR A 236 30.75 13.52 3.61
C THR A 236 29.94 12.24 3.45
N VAL A 237 29.81 11.76 2.20
CA VAL A 237 29.13 10.48 1.91
C VAL A 237 29.98 9.33 2.45
N LEU A 238 29.41 8.57 3.39
CA LEU A 238 29.99 7.34 3.93
C LEU A 238 29.67 6.15 3.03
N GLU A 239 28.41 6.03 2.61
CA GLU A 239 27.89 4.91 1.83
C GLU A 239 26.71 5.36 0.96
N SER A 240 26.52 4.68 -0.17
CA SER A 240 25.28 4.77 -0.96
C SER A 240 24.55 3.43 -0.95
N ALA A 241 23.24 3.48 -0.81
CA ALA A 241 22.37 2.32 -0.82
C ALA A 241 21.10 2.58 -1.64
N THR A 242 20.23 1.58 -1.74
CA THR A 242 18.92 1.68 -2.38
C THR A 242 17.83 1.75 -1.32
N GLY A 243 17.04 2.82 -1.34
CA GLY A 243 15.76 2.91 -0.64
C GLY A 243 14.62 2.54 -1.59
N HIS A 244 13.51 2.06 -1.04
CA HIS A 244 12.37 1.58 -1.81
C HIS A 244 11.12 2.38 -1.46
N TYR A 245 10.61 3.14 -2.41
CA TYR A 245 9.48 4.04 -2.25
C TYR A 245 8.16 3.37 -2.61
N TYR A 246 7.17 3.58 -1.74
CA TYR A 246 5.80 3.13 -1.86
C TYR A 246 4.91 4.38 -1.92
N PRO A 247 4.53 4.85 -3.12
CA PRO A 247 3.57 5.94 -3.23
C PRO A 247 2.21 5.48 -2.68
N TYR A 248 1.54 6.39 -1.98
CA TYR A 248 0.15 6.21 -1.59
C TYR A 248 -0.76 6.34 -2.82
N ASP A 249 -1.89 5.63 -2.78
CA ASP A 249 -2.93 5.71 -3.81
C ASP A 249 -3.87 6.91 -3.60
N ASP A 250 -4.44 7.05 -2.41
CA ASP A 250 -5.48 8.02 -2.09
C ASP A 250 -4.96 9.33 -1.48
N LEU A 251 -3.66 9.41 -1.19
CA LEU A 251 -3.01 10.55 -0.55
C LEU A 251 -1.75 10.95 -1.30
N ALA A 252 -1.42 12.25 -1.26
CA ALA A 252 -0.14 12.70 -1.78
C ALA A 252 1.02 12.19 -0.90
N GLY A 253 2.09 11.74 -1.54
CA GLY A 253 3.28 11.22 -0.86
C GLY A 253 3.28 9.70 -0.75
N GLY A 254 3.94 9.19 0.28
CA GLY A 254 4.17 7.75 0.46
C GLY A 254 5.03 7.45 1.68
N TYR A 255 5.56 6.24 1.73
CA TYR A 255 6.66 5.91 2.63
C TYR A 255 7.80 5.26 1.86
N MET A 256 9.01 5.42 2.36
CA MET A 256 10.19 4.73 1.87
C MET A 256 10.72 3.78 2.93
N LEU A 257 11.18 2.61 2.50
CA LEU A 257 12.01 1.73 3.30
C LEU A 257 13.47 1.97 2.94
N VAL A 258 14.23 2.55 3.86
CA VAL A 258 15.68 2.74 3.72
C VAL A 258 16.43 1.69 4.55
N PRO A 259 17.57 1.16 4.08
CA PRO A 259 18.43 0.30 4.90
C PRO A 259 18.82 0.98 6.22
N GLU A 260 19.25 0.22 7.23
CA GLU A 260 19.75 0.84 8.47
C GLU A 260 21.03 1.66 8.19
N ALA A 261 21.19 2.75 8.93
CA ALA A 261 22.33 3.65 8.77
C ALA A 261 23.65 2.94 9.15
N PRO A 262 24.74 3.12 8.39
CA PRO A 262 26.05 2.63 8.77
C PRO A 262 26.59 3.40 9.98
N ILE A 263 27.55 2.81 10.68
CA ILE A 263 28.22 3.43 11.81
C ILE A 263 28.85 4.76 11.36
N GLY A 264 28.60 5.82 12.12
CA GLY A 264 29.13 7.17 11.85
C GLY A 264 28.22 8.05 10.99
N ALA A 265 27.14 7.51 10.43
CA ALA A 265 26.15 8.32 9.73
C ALA A 265 25.44 9.28 10.69
N ALA A 266 25.25 10.52 10.26
CA ALA A 266 24.52 11.58 10.96
C ALA A 266 23.22 11.98 10.26
N SER A 267 23.16 11.81 8.94
CA SER A 267 21.97 12.09 8.13
C SER A 267 21.90 11.19 6.90
N VAL A 268 20.76 11.25 6.23
CA VAL A 268 20.54 10.56 4.96
C VAL A 268 19.99 11.54 3.93
N ALA A 269 20.58 11.54 2.75
CA ALA A 269 20.08 12.26 1.59
C ALA A 269 19.39 11.28 0.64
N VAL A 270 18.16 11.60 0.25
CA VAL A 270 17.35 10.79 -0.67
C VAL A 270 17.18 11.55 -1.98
N GLY A 271 17.59 10.93 -3.09
CA GLY A 271 17.40 11.50 -4.43
C GLY A 271 15.96 11.39 -4.91
N GLY A 272 15.51 12.33 -5.76
CA GLY A 272 14.26 12.21 -6.53
C GLY A 272 13.01 12.88 -5.94
N PHE A 273 13.00 13.26 -4.65
CA PHE A 273 11.84 13.95 -4.03
C PHE A 273 11.93 15.48 -4.01
N ALA A 274 13.10 16.05 -4.35
CA ALA A 274 13.30 17.50 -4.56
C ALA A 274 14.46 17.72 -5.55
N ALA A 275 14.56 18.91 -6.13
CA ALA A 275 15.59 19.26 -7.13
C ALA A 275 17.04 19.03 -6.66
N SER A 276 17.28 19.02 -5.34
CA SER A 276 18.58 18.77 -4.70
C SER A 276 18.64 17.45 -3.92
N GLY A 277 17.59 16.63 -3.95
CA GLY A 277 17.35 15.62 -2.92
C GLY A 277 16.91 16.25 -1.59
N VAL A 278 16.35 15.44 -0.70
CA VAL A 278 15.94 15.86 0.65
C VAL A 278 16.79 15.13 1.67
N GLU A 279 17.37 15.88 2.60
CA GLU A 279 18.19 15.35 3.69
C GLU A 279 17.39 15.32 4.99
N ILE A 280 17.48 14.23 5.74
CA ILE A 280 16.93 14.13 7.10
C ILE A 280 18.00 13.62 8.08
N ARG A 281 18.14 14.33 9.20
CA ARG A 281 19.08 13.95 10.28
C ARG A 281 18.60 12.71 11.01
N ILE A 282 19.49 11.78 11.29
CA ILE A 282 19.18 10.58 12.07
C ILE A 282 18.80 11.02 13.49
N PRO A 283 17.69 10.50 14.07
CA PRO A 283 17.34 10.82 15.44
C PRO A 283 18.44 10.32 16.38
N ARG A 284 19.02 11.20 17.20
CA ARG A 284 19.90 10.75 18.28
C ARG A 284 19.05 10.00 19.31
N PRO A 285 19.55 8.89 19.90
CA PRO A 285 18.91 8.35 21.08
C PRO A 285 18.78 9.47 22.11
N ALA A 286 17.60 9.60 22.71
CA ALA A 286 17.42 10.54 23.82
C ALA A 286 18.41 10.17 24.94
N PRO A 287 19.05 11.15 25.59
CA PRO A 287 20.00 10.90 26.68
C PRO A 287 19.33 10.19 27.87
#